data_AF-X0XD09-F1
#
_entry.id   AF-X0XD09-F1
#
_cell.length_a   1.000
_cell.length_b   1.000
_cell.length_c   1.000
_cell.angle_alpha   90.00
_cell.angle_beta   90.00
_cell.angle_gamma   90.00
#
_symmetry.space_group_name_H-M   'P 1'
#
loop_
_entity.id
_entity.type
_entity.pdbx_description
1 polymer ?
#
loop_
_entity_poly.entity_id
_entity_poly.type
_entity_poly.pdbx_seq_one_letter_code
_entity_poly.pdbx_strand_id
1 'polypeptide(L)'
;MNKIDAAEQEKQKQAVEERMALIKHPILVLSGKGGVGKSTVAVNLAVELAKGGKQVGLLDVDIHGPSIPGMLGLESRKIFSNDNAI
;
A
#
# COMPACT_ATOMS: atom_id res chain seq x y z
N MET A 1 -4.42 -9.47 -28.72
CA MET A 1 -3.84 -8.41 -27.88
C MET A 1 -3.56 -7.23 -28.79
N ASN A 2 -4.32 -6.12 -28.67
CA ASN A 2 -4.22 -5.02 -29.64
C ASN A 2 -3.09 -4.05 -29.23
N LYS A 3 -2.47 -3.39 -30.22
CA LYS A 3 -1.39 -2.41 -29.97
C LYS A 3 -1.79 -1.26 -29.03
N ILE A 4 -3.09 -0.96 -28.97
CA ILE A 4 -3.69 0.05 -28.07
C ILE A 4 -3.58 -0.40 -26.61
N ASP A 5 -3.80 -1.69 -26.32
CA ASP A 5 -3.74 -2.23 -24.96
C ASP A 5 -2.29 -2.22 -24.42
N ALA A 6 -1.32 -2.49 -25.30
CA ALA A 6 0.10 -2.49 -24.94
C ALA A 6 0.63 -1.08 -24.63
N ALA A 7 0.21 -0.07 -25.40
CA ALA A 7 0.60 1.32 -25.16
C ALA A 7 0.02 1.85 -23.82
N GLU A 8 -1.22 1.48 -23.49
CA GLU A 8 -1.85 1.87 -22.24
C GLU A 8 -1.19 1.17 -21.03
N GLN A 9 -0.87 -0.13 -21.15
CA GLN A 9 -0.14 -0.87 -20.11
C GLN A 9 1.26 -0.29 -19.87
N GLU A 10 1.97 0.08 -20.93
CA GLU A 10 3.29 0.70 -20.80
C GLU A 10 3.21 2.06 -20.10
N LYS A 11 2.21 2.88 -20.46
CA LYS A 11 1.96 4.16 -19.78
C LYS A 11 1.61 3.99 -18.30
N GLN A 12 0.77 3.00 -17.96
CA GLN A 12 0.44 2.69 -16.57
C GLN A 12 1.66 2.22 -15.78
N LYS A 13 2.49 1.37 -16.38
CA LYS A 13 3.74 0.90 -15.78
C LYS A 13 4.70 2.06 -15.50
N GLN A 14 4.91 2.95 -16.47
CA GLN A 14 5.74 4.15 -16.29
C GLN A 14 5.23 5.03 -15.15
N ALA A 15 3.92 5.28 -15.07
CA ALA A 15 3.34 6.06 -13.98
C ALA A 15 3.55 5.40 -12.59
N VAL A 16 3.48 4.07 -12.51
CA VAL A 16 3.78 3.34 -11.27
C VAL A 16 5.26 3.46 -10.93
N GLU A 17 6.17 3.32 -11.90
CA GLU A 17 7.61 3.47 -11.70
C GLU A 17 7.97 4.87 -11.20
N GLU A 18 7.39 5.91 -11.79
CA GLU A 18 7.58 7.31 -11.36
C GLU A 18 7.12 7.55 -9.91
N ARG A 19 5.95 7.03 -9.53
CA ARG A 19 5.45 7.15 -8.14
C ARG A 19 6.30 6.35 -7.16
N MET A 20 6.67 5.12 -7.51
CA MET A 20 7.51 4.27 -6.67
C MET A 20 8.91 4.88 -6.46
N ALA A 21 9.42 5.64 -7.43
CA ALA A 21 10.69 6.36 -7.30
C ALA A 21 10.67 7.45 -6.20
N LEU A 22 9.48 7.96 -5.82
CA LEU A 22 9.33 8.91 -4.71
C LEU A 22 9.43 8.23 -3.33
N ILE A 23 9.29 6.90 -3.27
CA ILE A 23 9.31 6.12 -2.03
C ILE A 23 10.76 5.72 -1.71
N LYS A 24 11.33 6.33 -0.67
CA LYS A 24 12.73 6.09 -0.26
C LYS A 24 13.01 4.66 0.19
N HIS A 25 12.03 4.03 0.86
CA HIS A 25 12.22 2.73 1.50
C HIS A 25 10.97 1.85 1.32
N PRO A 26 10.83 1.14 0.18
CA PRO A 26 9.76 0.17 0.00
C PRO A 26 10.02 -1.06 0.89
N ILE A 27 9.00 -1.46 1.67
CA ILE A 27 9.06 -2.64 2.56
C ILE A 27 7.91 -3.56 2.18
N LEU A 28 8.24 -4.81 1.84
CA LEU A 28 7.27 -5.84 1.51
C LEU A 28 7.16 -6.83 2.67
N VAL A 29 5.94 -6.99 3.21
CA VAL A 29 5.66 -7.94 4.30
C VAL A 29 4.91 -9.14 3.72
N LEU A 30 5.54 -10.32 3.74
CA LEU A 30 5.01 -11.56 3.17
C LEU A 30 4.80 -12.63 4.24
N SER A 31 3.91 -13.58 3.96
CA SER A 31 3.70 -14.77 4.79
C SER A 31 3.39 -15.99 3.93
N GLY A 32 3.92 -17.16 4.32
CA GLY A 32 3.69 -18.41 3.60
C GLY A 32 2.34 -19.10 3.87
N LYS A 33 1.59 -18.63 4.88
CA LYS A 33 0.29 -19.20 5.29
C LYS A 33 -0.63 -18.10 5.86
N GLY A 34 -1.94 -18.30 5.79
CA GLY A 34 -2.93 -17.44 6.42
C GLY A 34 -2.87 -17.50 7.95
N GLY A 35 -3.25 -16.41 8.63
CA GLY A 35 -3.36 -16.37 10.09
C GLY A 35 -2.05 -16.23 10.87
N VAL A 36 -0.88 -16.10 10.21
CA VAL A 36 0.42 -15.95 10.90
C VAL A 36 0.71 -14.54 11.42
N GLY A 37 -0.21 -13.58 11.23
CA GLY A 37 -0.06 -12.22 11.70
C GLY A 37 0.65 -11.23 10.77
N LYS A 38 0.75 -11.54 9.45
CA LYS A 38 1.32 -10.62 8.44
C LYS A 38 0.80 -9.19 8.55
N SER A 39 -0.53 -9.02 8.56
CA SER A 39 -1.15 -7.69 8.62
C SER A 39 -0.89 -7.00 9.95
N THR A 40 -0.83 -7.75 11.05
CA THR A 40 -0.45 -7.23 12.38
C THR A 40 0.97 -6.68 12.39
N VAL A 41 1.92 -7.38 11.77
CA VAL A 41 3.30 -6.90 11.65
C VAL A 41 3.37 -5.66 10.77
N ALA A 42 2.70 -5.66 9.61
CA ALA A 42 2.69 -4.53 8.70
C ALA A 42 2.10 -3.25 9.34
N VAL A 43 0.96 -3.38 10.03
CA VAL A 43 0.30 -2.26 10.73
C VAL A 43 1.18 -1.70 11.84
N ASN A 44 1.72 -2.55 12.72
CA ASN A 44 2.54 -2.06 13.83
C ASN A 44 3.85 -1.42 13.33
N LEU A 45 4.48 -1.98 12.30
CA LEU A 45 5.66 -1.37 11.69
C LEU A 45 5.34 0.02 11.13
N ALA A 46 4.24 0.15 10.39
CA ALA A 46 3.82 1.43 9.82
C ALA A 46 3.51 2.47 10.91
N VAL A 47 2.79 2.07 11.96
CA VAL A 47 2.47 2.94 13.10
C VAL A 47 3.72 3.40 13.82
N GLU A 48 4.68 2.51 14.08
CA GLU A 48 5.90 2.87 14.80
C GLU A 48 6.80 3.81 13.97
N LEU A 49 6.95 3.55 12.67
CA LEU A 49 7.66 4.45 11.76
C LEU A 49 7.00 5.84 11.70
N ALA A 50 5.66 5.89 11.66
CA ALA A 50 4.91 7.14 11.67
C ALA A 50 5.07 7.89 13.01
N LYS A 51 5.02 7.19 14.15
CA LYS A 51 5.31 7.76 15.47
C LYS A 51 6.74 8.31 15.58
N GLY A 52 7.69 7.68 14.88
CA GLY A 52 9.05 8.17 14.72
C GLY A 52 9.19 9.38 13.78
N GLY A 53 8.09 9.99 13.35
CA GLY A 53 8.08 11.20 12.52
C GLY A 53 8.34 10.96 11.03
N LYS A 54 8.26 9.71 10.55
CA LYS A 54 8.43 9.38 9.12
C LYS A 54 7.11 9.55 8.37
N GLN A 55 7.20 9.93 7.10
CA GLN A 55 6.07 9.83 6.18
C GLN A 55 5.93 8.36 5.76
N VAL A 56 4.79 7.75 6.08
CA VAL A 56 4.55 6.32 5.88
C VAL A 56 3.28 6.12 5.09
N GLY A 57 3.36 5.34 4.01
CA GLY A 57 2.22 4.76 3.32
C GLY A 57 2.07 3.29 3.71
N LEU A 58 0.83 2.81 3.82
CA LEU A 58 0.52 1.41 4.08
C LEU A 58 -0.50 0.94 3.03
N LEU A 59 -0.07 0.02 2.17
CA LEU A 59 -0.89 -0.56 1.12
C LEU A 59 -1.25 -2.00 1.52
N ASP A 60 -2.55 -2.31 1.55
CA ASP A 60 -3.02 -3.68 1.66
C ASP A 60 -3.25 -4.27 0.26
N VAL A 61 -2.75 -5.48 0.04
CA VAL A 61 -3.02 -6.29 -1.16
C VAL A 61 -3.69 -7.62 -0.80
N ASP A 62 -4.00 -7.83 0.49
CA ASP A 62 -4.67 -9.02 0.98
C ASP A 62 -6.19 -8.84 0.94
N ILE A 63 -6.88 -9.73 0.23
CA ILE A 63 -8.34 -9.67 0.06
C ILE A 63 -9.07 -10.47 1.14
N HIS A 64 -8.38 -11.38 1.84
CA HIS A 64 -9.00 -12.37 2.73
C HIS A 64 -8.67 -12.18 4.22
N GLY A 65 -7.78 -11.26 4.57
CA GLY A 65 -7.42 -10.93 5.95
C GLY A 65 -8.33 -9.85 6.60
N PRO A 66 -8.12 -9.54 7.90
CA PRO A 66 -8.73 -8.38 8.52
C PRO A 66 -8.34 -7.11 7.76
N SER A 67 -9.31 -6.24 7.48
CA SER A 67 -9.03 -5.01 6.75
C SER A 67 -8.08 -4.12 7.56
N ILE A 68 -7.03 -3.60 6.94
CA ILE A 68 -6.15 -2.60 7.59
C ILE A 68 -6.95 -1.43 8.17
N PRO A 69 -7.99 -0.88 7.51
CA PRO A 69 -8.86 0.12 8.11
C PRO A 69 -9.48 -0.33 9.44
N GLY A 70 -9.95 -1.58 9.54
CA GLY A 70 -10.47 -2.14 10.78
C GLY A 70 -9.41 -2.25 11.88
N MET A 71 -8.20 -2.72 11.53
CA MET A 71 -7.08 -2.82 12.48
C MET A 71 -6.63 -1.46 13.02
N LEU A 72 -6.78 -0.39 12.24
CA LEU A 72 -6.46 0.98 12.63
C LEU A 72 -7.65 1.72 13.27
N GLY A 73 -8.82 1.08 13.39
CA GLY A 73 -10.04 1.74 13.92
C GLY A 73 -10.58 2.84 13.01
N LEU A 74 -10.37 2.75 11.70
CA LEU A 74 -10.69 3.78 10.70
C LEU A 74 -11.96 3.48 9.89
N GLU A 75 -12.80 2.52 10.30
CA GLU A 75 -13.94 2.05 9.51
C GLU A 75 -14.98 3.14 9.20
N SER A 76 -15.07 4.19 10.02
CA SER A 76 -15.96 5.32 9.82
C SER A 76 -15.32 6.52 9.11
N ARG A 77 -14.03 6.44 8.76
CA ARG A 77 -13.36 7.53 8.04
C ARG A 77 -13.72 7.52 6.56
N LYS A 78 -13.97 8.71 6.02
CA LYS A 78 -14.07 8.92 4.57
C LYS A 78 -12.69 8.72 3.94
N ILE A 79 -12.67 8.03 2.80
CA ILE A 79 -11.50 7.92 1.95
C ILE A 79 -11.29 9.29 1.28
N PHE A 80 -10.11 9.87 1.48
CA PHE A 80 -9.70 11.07 0.77
C PHE A 80 -8.65 10.64 -0.25
N SER A 81 -8.97 10.79 -1.54
CA SER A 81 -7.95 10.78 -2.58
C SER A 81 -7.33 12.18 -2.60
N ASN A 82 -6.03 12.26 -2.36
CA ASN A 82 -5.29 13.47 -2.62
C ASN A 82 -4.51 13.22 -3.91
N ASP A 83 -4.79 13.99 -4.96
CA ASP A 83 -4.12 13.84 -6.26
C ASP A 83 -2.62 14.21 -6.17
N ASN A 84 -2.20 14.84 -5.07
CA ASN A 84 -0.81 15.09 -4.71
C ASN A 84 -0.23 14.10 -3.67
N ALA A 85 -0.96 13.05 -3.27
CA ALA A 85 -0.38 11.97 -2.50
C ALA A 85 0.49 11.10 -3.41
N ILE A 86 1.64 10.70 -2.87
CA ILE A 86 2.66 9.87 -3.53
C ILE A 86 2.04 8.57 -4.07
#